data_AF-S5T3Y9-F1
#
_entry.id   AF-S5T3Y9-F1
#
_cell.length_a   1.000
_cell.length_b   1.000
_cell.length_c   1.000
_cell.angle_alpha   90.00
_cell.angle_beta   90.00
_cell.angle_gamma   90.00
#
_symmetry.space_group_name_H-M   'P 1'
#
loop_
_entity.id
_entity.type
_entity.pdbx_description
1 polymer ?
#
loop_
_entity_poly.entity_id
_entity_poly.type
_entity_poly.pdbx_seq_one_letter_code
_entity_poly.pdbx_strand_id
1 'polypeptide(L)'
;MLWVLIALVPGIITMIWQFGLGVLSNIIICVSTAVITEAVMLNLRNRPVLPFLSDLSAVVTAVLLALALPTIAPWWIPCIGAFIAIVIAKHLYGGLGYNPFNPAMVAFAVLMVSFPKSMTVWMLPYSMLPADSSFTDLLPIILDQQPKQALIDAITAATPLDEMKTQLGLNQTIGEIRSSSIFGSLSGEGWQWVSIAYLVGGLLLVFKKIISWHIPVGLLSGLFTISFAFYLLEPSVTPSPLFHLLSGGAILGAFFIATDPVTAAATLKGRFIYGVLIGLLTYIIRTWGGYPEGIAFAVILINMAVPLIDHYTPPRVYGHH
;
A
#
# COMPACT_ATOMS: atom_id res chain seq x y z
N MET A 1 10.61 -14.68 -2.09
CA MET A 1 10.42 -13.62 -1.06
C MET A 1 11.62 -12.70 -0.90
N LEU A 2 12.85 -13.19 -0.74
CA LEU A 2 14.04 -12.33 -0.54
C LEU A 2 14.20 -11.22 -1.59
N TRP A 3 14.04 -11.54 -2.89
CA TRP A 3 14.12 -10.53 -3.95
C TRP A 3 13.07 -9.43 -3.85
N VAL A 4 11.88 -9.74 -3.31
CA VAL A 4 10.83 -8.74 -3.08
C VAL A 4 11.29 -7.74 -2.01
N LEU A 5 11.91 -8.23 -0.93
CA LEU A 5 12.50 -7.37 0.09
C LEU A 5 13.62 -6.50 -0.48
N ILE A 6 14.52 -7.07 -1.28
CA ILE A 6 15.60 -6.31 -1.96
C ILE A 6 15.02 -5.23 -2.87
N ALA A 7 13.98 -5.55 -3.63
CA ALA A 7 13.31 -4.60 -4.52
C ALA A 7 12.55 -3.49 -3.78
N LEU A 8 12.15 -3.70 -2.53
CA LEU A 8 11.55 -2.66 -1.68
C LEU A 8 12.58 -1.69 -1.10
N VAL A 9 13.86 -2.07 -0.99
CA VAL A 9 14.92 -1.27 -0.35
C VAL A 9 15.01 0.16 -0.90
N PRO A 10 15.03 0.41 -2.23
CA PRO A 10 15.08 1.77 -2.75
C PRO A 10 13.91 2.64 -2.25
N GLY A 11 12.69 2.09 -2.28
CA GLY A 11 11.50 2.79 -1.79
C GLY A 11 11.51 3.02 -0.28
N ILE A 12 12.02 2.06 0.50
CA ILE A 12 12.22 2.21 1.95
C ILE A 12 13.22 3.33 2.24
N ILE A 13 14.35 3.39 1.53
CA ILE A 13 15.36 4.43 1.70
C ILE A 13 14.76 5.81 1.40
N THR A 14 14.01 5.95 0.30
CA THR A 14 13.36 7.23 -0.04
C THR A 14 12.27 7.60 0.95
N MET A 15 11.49 6.63 1.45
CA MET A 15 10.51 6.86 2.53
C MET A 15 11.19 7.36 3.81
N ILE A 16 12.31 6.78 4.21
CA ILE A 16 13.07 7.21 5.40
C ILE A 16 13.65 8.61 5.19
N TRP A 17 14.17 8.88 4.00
CA TRP A 17 14.73 10.19 3.68
C TRP A 17 13.66 11.29 3.70
N GLN A 18 12.44 10.99 3.23
CA GLN A 18 11.37 11.96 3.12
C GLN A 18 10.52 12.11 4.39
N PHE A 19 10.22 11.02 5.10
CA PHE A 19 9.26 10.96 6.21
C PHE A 19 9.90 10.49 7.53
N GLY A 20 11.23 10.43 7.56
CA GLY A 20 12.00 10.15 8.76
C GLY A 20 12.01 8.68 9.19
N LEU A 21 12.62 8.46 10.35
CA LEU A 21 12.91 7.14 10.89
C LEU A 21 11.66 6.40 11.46
N GLY A 22 10.50 7.06 11.51
CA GLY A 22 9.24 6.40 11.90
C GLY A 22 8.85 5.22 10.99
N VAL A 23 9.31 5.25 9.73
CA VAL A 23 9.19 4.11 8.81
C VAL A 23 9.91 2.87 9.36
N LEU A 24 11.11 3.04 9.93
CA LEU A 24 11.89 1.94 10.50
C LEU A 24 11.24 1.38 11.76
N SER A 25 10.68 2.22 12.63
CA SER A 25 9.96 1.73 13.80
C SER A 25 8.76 0.87 13.41
N ASN A 26 7.97 1.29 12.42
CA ASN A 26 6.87 0.48 11.90
C ASN A 26 7.36 -0.86 11.36
N ILE A 27 8.44 -0.87 10.56
CA ILE A 27 9.01 -2.10 10.01
C ILE A 27 9.47 -3.04 11.14
N ILE A 28 10.21 -2.53 12.12
CA ILE A 28 10.74 -3.34 13.23
C ILE A 28 9.60 -3.95 14.04
N ILE A 29 8.58 -3.15 14.39
CA ILE A 29 7.43 -3.63 15.17
C ILE A 29 6.63 -4.64 14.35
N CYS A 30 6.29 -4.35 13.10
CA CYS A 30 5.54 -5.30 12.28
C CYS A 30 6.30 -6.60 12.07
N VAL A 31 7.60 -6.55 11.76
CA VAL A 31 8.41 -7.76 11.50
C VAL A 31 8.58 -8.58 12.77
N SER A 32 8.89 -7.95 13.90
CA SER A 32 9.03 -8.67 15.18
C SER A 32 7.72 -9.35 15.57
N THR A 33 6.59 -8.62 15.54
CA THR A 33 5.28 -9.19 15.85
C THR A 33 4.89 -10.29 14.86
N ALA A 34 5.15 -10.12 13.56
CA ALA A 34 4.80 -11.10 12.55
C ALA A 34 5.59 -12.42 12.71
N VAL A 35 6.90 -12.33 12.96
CA VAL A 35 7.76 -13.52 13.18
C VAL A 35 7.37 -14.24 14.46
N ILE A 36 7.12 -13.50 15.56
CA ILE A 36 6.70 -14.09 16.83
C ILE A 36 5.34 -14.79 16.67
N THR A 37 4.36 -14.11 16.08
CA THR A 37 3.01 -14.66 15.92
C THR A 37 2.98 -15.84 14.95
N GLU A 38 3.76 -15.82 13.87
CA GLU A 38 3.91 -16.97 12.97
C GLU A 38 4.53 -18.16 13.69
N ALA A 39 5.60 -17.95 14.47
CA ALA A 39 6.25 -19.01 15.23
C ALA A 39 5.28 -19.65 16.24
N VAL A 40 4.50 -18.83 16.95
CA VAL A 40 3.47 -19.29 17.90
C VAL A 40 2.39 -20.09 17.17
N MET A 41 1.86 -19.60 16.04
CA MET A 41 0.83 -20.30 15.28
C MET A 41 1.32 -21.62 14.68
N LEU A 42 2.57 -21.69 14.23
CA LEU A 42 3.17 -22.94 13.75
C LEU A 42 3.33 -23.96 14.88
N ASN A 43 3.76 -23.51 16.06
CA ASN A 43 3.87 -24.37 17.25
C ASN A 43 2.50 -24.90 17.68
N LEU A 44 1.48 -24.03 17.78
CA LEU A 44 0.10 -24.43 18.11
C LEU A 44 -0.50 -25.41 17.09
N ARG A 45 -0.05 -25.37 15.83
CA ARG A 45 -0.49 -26.27 14.76
C ARG A 45 0.38 -27.52 14.62
N ASN A 46 1.35 -27.74 15.52
CA ASN A 46 2.31 -28.84 15.48
C ASN A 46 3.04 -28.93 14.11
N ARG A 47 3.43 -27.78 13.54
CA ARG A 47 4.19 -27.68 12.28
C ARG A 47 5.64 -27.29 12.58
N PRO A 48 6.62 -27.74 11.76
CA PRO A 48 8.02 -27.41 12.00
C PRO A 48 8.24 -25.91 11.86
N VAL A 49 8.78 -25.25 12.89
CA VAL A 49 8.86 -23.78 12.92
C VAL A 49 9.95 -23.24 11.97
N LEU A 50 11.15 -23.84 12.01
CA LEU A 50 12.33 -23.32 11.31
C LEU A 50 12.17 -23.21 9.78
N PRO A 51 11.65 -24.24 9.07
CA PRO A 51 11.53 -24.19 7.61
C PRO A 51 10.48 -23.20 7.11
N PHE A 52 9.44 -22.93 7.91
CA PHE A 52 8.40 -21.97 7.53
C PHE A 52 8.83 -20.53 7.84
N LEU A 53 9.54 -20.28 8.94
CA LEU A 53 10.09 -18.94 9.20
C LEU A 53 11.16 -18.52 8.20
N SER A 54 11.89 -19.48 7.61
CA SER A 54 12.94 -19.18 6.63
C SER A 54 12.40 -18.84 5.24
N ASP A 55 11.09 -19.00 4.98
CA ASP A 55 10.47 -18.64 3.70
C ASP A 55 10.31 -17.13 3.48
N LEU A 56 10.51 -16.33 4.54
CA LEU A 56 10.40 -14.86 4.59
C LEU A 56 9.03 -14.30 4.21
N SER A 57 7.99 -15.14 4.13
CA SER A 57 6.66 -14.73 3.72
C SER A 57 5.97 -13.83 4.75
N ALA A 58 6.12 -14.11 6.05
CA ALA A 58 5.65 -13.19 7.09
C ALA A 58 6.44 -11.88 7.11
N VAL A 59 7.74 -11.93 6.84
CA VAL A 59 8.59 -10.72 6.76
C VAL A 59 8.13 -9.81 5.62
N VAL A 60 7.89 -10.36 4.42
CA VAL A 60 7.34 -9.59 3.30
C VAL A 60 5.98 -9.01 3.65
N THR A 61 5.09 -9.81 4.24
CA THR A 61 3.75 -9.35 4.66
C THR A 61 3.84 -8.19 5.65
N ALA A 62 4.72 -8.32 6.65
CA ALA A 62 4.94 -7.32 7.69
C ALA A 62 5.55 -6.02 7.13
N VAL A 63 6.54 -6.12 6.24
CA VAL A 63 7.15 -4.95 5.60
C VAL A 63 6.14 -4.23 4.71
N LEU A 64 5.36 -4.95 3.90
CA LEU A 64 4.32 -4.34 3.06
C LEU A 64 3.25 -3.64 3.90
N LEU A 65 2.84 -4.25 5.01
CA LEU A 65 1.92 -3.61 5.94
C LEU A 65 2.56 -2.34 6.54
N ALA A 66 3.77 -2.44 7.09
CA ALA A 66 4.47 -1.32 7.71
C ALA A 66 4.63 -0.10 6.78
N LEU A 67 4.88 -0.34 5.49
CA LEU A 67 5.01 0.71 4.48
C LEU A 67 3.68 1.33 4.06
N ALA A 68 2.57 0.65 4.32
CA ALA A 68 1.23 1.18 4.09
C ALA A 68 0.71 1.99 5.30
N LEU A 69 1.31 1.86 6.48
CA LEU A 69 0.90 2.57 7.70
C LEU A 69 1.53 3.96 7.78
N PRO A 70 0.86 4.94 8.44
CA PRO A 70 1.45 6.23 8.72
C PRO A 70 2.74 6.12 9.53
N THR A 71 3.73 6.96 9.23
CA THR A 71 5.08 6.87 9.81
C THR A 71 5.15 7.20 11.29
N ILE A 72 4.15 7.91 11.82
CA ILE A 72 4.02 8.30 13.22
C ILE A 72 2.90 7.53 13.94
N ALA A 73 2.44 6.42 13.36
CA ALA A 73 1.45 5.58 14.01
C ALA A 73 1.98 5.12 15.39
N PRO A 74 1.18 5.19 16.46
CA PRO A 74 1.56 4.65 17.76
C PRO A 74 1.93 3.18 17.65
N TRP A 75 2.92 2.73 18.42
CA TRP A 75 3.52 1.38 18.33
C TRP A 75 2.51 0.22 18.36
N TRP A 76 1.36 0.41 19.01
CA TRP A 76 0.31 -0.60 19.12
C TRP A 76 -0.46 -0.83 17.80
N ILE A 77 -0.58 0.18 16.92
CA ILE A 77 -1.21 0.04 15.59
C ILE A 77 -0.46 -0.97 14.69
N PRO A 78 0.84 -0.81 14.39
CA PRO A 78 1.58 -1.77 13.57
C PRO A 78 1.65 -3.15 14.23
N CYS A 79 1.65 -3.23 15.56
CA CYS A 79 1.60 -4.49 16.29
C CYS A 79 0.27 -5.24 16.06
N ILE A 80 -0.87 -4.57 16.28
CA ILE A 80 -2.21 -5.15 16.04
C ILE A 80 -2.38 -5.52 14.56
N GLY A 81 -1.93 -4.66 13.64
CA GLY A 81 -1.98 -4.94 12.22
C GLY A 81 -1.20 -6.20 11.84
N ALA A 82 0.05 -6.33 12.31
CA ALA A 82 0.86 -7.50 12.03
C ALA A 82 0.24 -8.79 12.61
N PHE A 83 -0.33 -8.71 13.82
CA PHE A 83 -1.07 -9.81 14.41
C PHE A 83 -2.26 -10.23 13.53
N ILE A 84 -3.08 -9.28 13.06
CA ILE A 84 -4.22 -9.56 12.18
C ILE A 84 -3.76 -10.17 10.86
N ALA A 85 -2.70 -9.63 10.25
CA ALA A 85 -2.18 -10.12 8.98
C ALA A 85 -1.75 -11.60 9.08
N ILE A 86 -0.99 -11.94 10.13
CA ILE A 86 -0.43 -13.28 10.27
C ILE A 86 -1.47 -14.25 10.84
N VAL A 87 -2.09 -13.94 11.98
CA VAL A 87 -2.97 -14.89 12.67
C VAL A 87 -4.28 -15.07 11.91
N ILE A 88 -4.96 -13.96 11.60
CA ILE A 88 -6.32 -13.98 11.06
C ILE A 88 -6.28 -14.19 9.54
N ALA A 89 -5.54 -13.36 8.82
CA ALA A 89 -5.60 -13.37 7.36
C ALA A 89 -4.77 -14.49 6.72
N LYS A 90 -3.73 -14.99 7.39
CA LYS A 90 -2.85 -16.06 6.86
C LYS A 90 -3.07 -17.41 7.55
N HIS A 91 -2.86 -17.51 8.86
CA HIS A 91 -2.82 -18.82 9.54
C HIS A 91 -4.20 -19.45 9.78
N LEU A 92 -5.26 -18.65 9.97
CA LEU A 92 -6.64 -19.15 10.13
C LEU A 92 -7.08 -19.99 8.92
N TYR A 93 -6.61 -19.64 7.72
CA TYR A 93 -6.92 -20.33 6.47
C TYR A 93 -5.97 -21.48 6.15
N GLY A 94 -4.98 -21.77 7.01
CA GLY A 94 -4.04 -22.87 6.80
C GLY A 94 -2.59 -22.45 6.52
N GLY A 95 -2.30 -21.16 6.42
CA GLY A 95 -0.93 -20.63 6.23
C GLY A 95 -0.64 -20.24 4.78
N LEU A 96 0.65 -20.21 4.42
CA LEU A 96 1.08 -19.80 3.08
C LEU A 96 0.46 -20.72 2.00
N GLY A 97 -0.10 -20.11 0.96
CA GLY A 97 -0.71 -20.84 -0.17
C GLY A 97 -2.21 -21.11 -0.02
N TYR A 98 -2.76 -20.92 1.18
CA TYR A 98 -4.19 -21.12 1.46
C TYR A 98 -4.92 -19.83 1.80
N ASN A 99 -4.21 -18.70 1.91
CA ASN A 99 -4.82 -17.41 2.20
C ASN A 99 -5.63 -16.91 0.99
N PRO A 100 -6.96 -16.71 1.11
CA PRO A 100 -7.80 -16.26 0.00
C PRO A 100 -7.55 -14.79 -0.37
N PHE A 101 -7.01 -14.02 0.57
CA PHE A 101 -6.74 -12.59 0.42
C PHE A 101 -5.28 -12.27 0.75
N ASN A 102 -4.79 -11.15 0.21
CA ASN A 102 -3.48 -10.62 0.56
C ASN A 102 -3.49 -10.25 2.06
N PRO A 103 -2.68 -10.91 2.91
CA PRO A 103 -2.82 -10.78 4.36
C PRO A 103 -2.47 -9.37 4.88
N ALA A 104 -1.52 -8.69 4.24
CA ALA A 104 -1.14 -7.33 4.58
C ALA A 104 -2.29 -6.35 4.30
N MET A 105 -2.97 -6.50 3.16
CA MET A 105 -4.09 -5.63 2.80
C MET A 105 -5.29 -5.85 3.71
N VAL A 106 -5.58 -7.11 4.11
CA VAL A 106 -6.64 -7.39 5.09
C VAL A 106 -6.38 -6.66 6.40
N ALA A 107 -5.15 -6.75 6.93
CA ALA A 107 -4.79 -6.02 8.13
C ALA A 107 -4.91 -4.50 7.97
N PHE A 108 -4.43 -3.95 6.85
CA PHE A 108 -4.57 -2.53 6.55
C PHE A 108 -6.04 -2.09 6.52
N ALA A 109 -6.92 -2.85 5.85
CA ALA A 109 -8.35 -2.56 5.78
C ALA A 109 -9.00 -2.57 7.18
N VAL A 110 -8.67 -3.57 8.02
CA VAL A 110 -9.20 -3.64 9.39
C VAL A 110 -8.73 -2.46 10.24
N LEU A 111 -7.46 -2.06 10.11
CA LEU A 111 -6.91 -0.90 10.83
C LEU A 111 -7.53 0.41 10.35
N MET A 112 -7.72 0.60 9.04
CA MET A 112 -8.38 1.78 8.47
C MET A 112 -9.81 1.94 8.99
N VAL A 113 -10.56 0.84 9.11
CA VAL A 113 -11.94 0.86 9.61
C VAL A 113 -12.00 1.05 11.13
N SER A 114 -11.13 0.38 11.87
CA SER A 114 -11.15 0.38 13.35
C SER A 114 -10.51 1.62 13.96
N PHE A 115 -9.49 2.19 13.31
CA PHE A 115 -8.66 3.28 13.85
C PHE A 115 -8.44 4.42 12.84
N PRO A 116 -9.50 5.02 12.26
CA PRO A 116 -9.37 5.99 11.17
C PRO A 116 -8.56 7.24 11.55
N LYS A 117 -8.68 7.71 12.80
CA LYS A 117 -7.94 8.89 13.29
C LYS A 117 -6.42 8.66 13.21
N SER A 118 -5.93 7.51 13.67
CA SER A 118 -4.50 7.21 13.66
C SER A 118 -3.97 6.86 12.27
N MET A 119 -4.85 6.45 11.35
CA MET A 119 -4.50 6.02 10.00
C MET A 119 -4.48 7.14 8.96
N THR A 120 -5.00 8.33 9.31
CA THR A 120 -5.11 9.49 8.42
C THR A 120 -4.08 10.58 8.72
N VAL A 121 -3.34 10.48 9.82
CA VAL A 121 -2.35 11.46 10.24
C VAL A 121 -0.95 11.02 9.80
N TRP A 122 -0.40 11.68 8.78
CA TRP A 122 0.91 11.37 8.20
C TRP A 122 1.93 12.46 8.52
N MET A 123 3.22 12.11 8.54
CA MET A 123 4.28 13.11 8.70
C MET A 123 4.42 13.95 7.43
N LEU A 124 4.69 15.24 7.60
CA LEU A 124 5.09 16.12 6.51
C LEU A 124 6.41 15.66 5.86
N PRO A 125 6.58 15.86 4.54
CA PRO A 125 7.85 15.65 3.88
C PRO A 125 8.96 16.52 4.51
N TYR A 126 10.19 16.02 4.62
CA TYR A 126 11.33 16.71 5.26
C TYR A 126 11.55 18.15 4.79
N SER A 127 11.31 18.44 3.51
CA SER A 127 11.42 19.80 2.94
C SER A 127 10.42 20.81 3.53
N MET A 128 9.38 20.34 4.22
CA MET A 128 8.30 21.13 4.82
C MET A 128 8.31 21.11 6.34
N LEU A 129 9.21 20.35 6.95
CA LEU A 129 9.31 20.30 8.41
C LEU A 129 9.89 21.63 8.94
N PRO A 130 9.46 22.09 10.12
CA PRO A 130 10.11 23.20 10.81
C PRO A 130 11.60 22.92 11.04
N ALA A 131 12.45 23.93 10.88
CA ALA A 131 13.92 23.78 10.88
C ALA A 131 14.52 23.14 12.16
N ASP A 132 13.77 23.12 13.26
CA ASP A 132 14.20 22.61 14.56
C ASP A 132 13.73 21.17 14.87
N SER A 133 13.02 20.50 13.94
CA SER A 133 12.49 19.15 14.22
C SER A 133 13.61 18.10 14.21
N SER A 134 13.86 17.49 15.37
CA SER A 134 14.83 16.41 15.53
C SER A 134 14.13 15.05 15.60
N PHE A 135 14.86 13.97 15.30
CA PHE A 135 14.37 12.60 15.49
C PHE A 135 13.91 12.30 16.92
N THR A 136 14.51 12.95 17.92
CA THR A 136 14.15 12.78 19.33
C THR A 136 12.69 13.18 19.61
N ASP A 137 12.11 14.04 18.78
CA ASP A 137 10.75 14.54 18.95
C ASP A 137 9.69 13.53 18.50
N LEU A 138 10.10 12.52 17.71
CA LEU A 138 9.22 11.47 17.19
C LEU A 138 9.04 10.29 18.15
N LEU A 139 10.04 10.02 18.99
CA LEU A 139 10.03 8.93 19.97
C LEU A 139 8.85 9.01 20.95
N PRO A 140 8.54 10.17 21.57
CA PRO A 140 7.39 10.31 22.46
C PRO A 140 6.04 10.06 21.76
N ILE A 141 5.93 10.43 20.48
CA ILE A 141 4.72 10.22 19.67
C ILE A 141 4.53 8.73 19.39
N ILE A 142 5.58 8.04 18.96
CA ILE A 142 5.55 6.60 18.65
C ILE A 142 5.25 5.77 19.91
N LEU A 143 5.82 6.17 21.06
CA LEU A 143 5.62 5.50 22.34
C LEU A 143 4.31 5.89 23.06
N ASP A 144 3.49 6.75 22.45
CA ASP A 144 2.21 7.22 23.00
C ASP A 144 2.35 7.95 24.36
N GLN A 145 3.48 8.64 24.56
CA GLN A 145 3.79 9.37 25.79
C GLN A 145 3.37 10.84 25.68
N GLN A 146 2.07 11.11 25.91
CA GLN A 146 1.47 12.46 26.06
C GLN A 146 2.15 13.56 25.20
N PRO A 147 2.17 13.40 23.87
CA PRO A 147 2.80 14.37 22.98
C PRO A 147 2.08 15.73 23.03
N LYS A 148 2.85 16.81 23.02
CA LYS A 148 2.27 18.17 22.92
C LYS A 148 1.52 18.27 21.60
N GLN A 149 0.22 18.53 21.65
CA GLN A 149 -0.63 18.57 20.45
C GLN A 149 -0.15 19.59 19.41
N ALA A 150 0.40 20.73 19.85
CA ALA A 150 1.01 21.72 18.97
C ALA A 150 2.22 21.20 18.17
N LEU A 151 2.98 20.23 18.70
CA LEU A 151 4.07 19.59 17.96
C LEU A 151 3.52 18.65 16.89
N ILE A 152 2.47 17.89 17.21
CA ILE A 152 1.80 17.00 16.25
C ILE A 152 1.26 17.82 15.09
N ASP A 153 0.52 18.89 15.37
CA ASP A 153 -0.09 19.71 14.32
C ASP A 153 0.97 20.40 13.43
N ALA A 154 2.18 20.65 13.95
CA ALA A 154 3.28 21.27 13.21
C ALA A 154 4.05 20.31 12.29
N ILE A 155 4.04 19.01 12.58
CA ILE A 155 4.82 18.01 11.82
C ILE A 155 3.93 17.04 11.03
N THR A 156 2.61 17.17 11.13
CA THR A 156 1.64 16.27 10.50
C THR A 156 0.76 16.97 9.48
N ALA A 157 0.37 16.21 8.47
CA ALA A 157 -0.53 16.66 7.43
C ALA A 157 -1.36 15.50 6.88
N ALA A 158 -2.47 15.85 6.23
CA ALA A 158 -3.20 14.93 5.39
C ALA A 158 -2.33 14.51 4.18
N THR A 159 -2.56 13.31 3.66
CA THR A 159 -1.88 12.90 2.42
C THR A 159 -2.37 13.75 1.25
N PRO A 160 -1.59 13.89 0.16
CA PRO A 160 -2.03 14.63 -1.02
C PRO A 160 -3.34 14.13 -1.62
N LEU A 161 -3.63 12.82 -1.52
CA LEU A 161 -4.90 12.24 -1.96
C LEU A 161 -6.07 12.66 -1.06
N ASP A 162 -5.83 12.70 0.25
CA ASP A 162 -6.83 13.07 1.25
C ASP A 162 -7.13 14.57 1.22
N GLU A 163 -6.09 15.39 1.11
CA GLU A 163 -6.22 16.84 0.91
C GLU A 163 -6.99 17.15 -0.37
N MET A 164 -6.61 16.53 -1.49
CA MET A 164 -7.29 16.71 -2.78
C MET A 164 -8.79 16.36 -2.67
N LYS A 165 -9.10 15.22 -2.03
CA LYS A 165 -10.49 14.78 -1.87
C LYS A 165 -11.30 15.71 -0.97
N THR A 166 -10.72 16.10 0.15
CA THR A 166 -11.38 16.98 1.14
C THR A 166 -11.68 18.34 0.53
N GLN A 167 -10.71 18.97 -0.14
CA GLN A 167 -10.89 20.28 -0.74
C GLN A 167 -11.83 20.27 -1.96
N LEU A 168 -11.80 19.21 -2.78
CA LEU A 168 -12.81 19.02 -3.84
C LEU A 168 -14.23 18.88 -3.25
N GLY A 169 -14.36 18.22 -2.10
CA GLY A 169 -15.63 18.15 -1.36
C GLY A 169 -16.12 19.50 -0.83
N LEU A 170 -15.21 20.47 -0.66
CA LEU A 170 -15.52 21.87 -0.32
C LEU A 170 -15.78 22.75 -1.56
N ASN A 171 -15.94 22.15 -2.73
CA ASN A 171 -16.16 22.81 -4.02
C ASN A 171 -15.02 23.73 -4.47
N GLN A 172 -13.78 23.48 -4.02
CA GLN A 172 -12.61 24.18 -4.54
C GLN A 172 -12.18 23.59 -5.89
N THR A 173 -11.61 24.42 -6.75
CA THR A 173 -11.07 23.98 -8.02
C THR A 173 -9.67 23.40 -7.86
N ILE A 174 -9.26 22.49 -8.76
CA ILE A 174 -7.91 21.89 -8.71
C ILE A 174 -6.81 22.94 -8.79
N GLY A 175 -7.03 24.04 -9.52
CA GLY A 175 -6.06 25.13 -9.61
C GLY A 175 -5.78 25.77 -8.25
N GLU A 176 -6.82 25.96 -7.44
CA GLU A 176 -6.70 26.49 -6.08
C GLU A 176 -6.07 25.47 -5.13
N ILE A 177 -6.48 24.20 -5.19
CA ILE A 177 -5.98 23.14 -4.32
C ILE A 177 -4.46 22.95 -4.50
N ARG A 178 -4.00 22.92 -5.75
CA ARG A 178 -2.58 22.75 -6.11
C ARG A 178 -1.69 23.93 -5.73
N SER A 179 -2.26 25.06 -5.30
CA SER A 179 -1.48 26.20 -4.80
C SER A 179 -0.93 25.97 -3.39
N SER A 180 -1.47 25.00 -2.64
CA SER A 180 -0.95 24.63 -1.33
C SER A 180 0.42 23.96 -1.44
N SER A 181 1.27 24.18 -0.44
CA SER A 181 2.65 23.69 -0.42
C SER A 181 2.75 22.18 -0.54
N ILE A 182 1.74 21.42 -0.08
CA ILE A 182 1.69 19.95 -0.08
C ILE A 182 1.80 19.36 -1.50
N PHE A 183 1.39 20.09 -2.53
CA PHE A 183 1.47 19.64 -3.92
C PHE A 183 2.75 20.09 -4.61
N GLY A 184 3.41 19.13 -5.27
CA GLY A 184 4.52 19.37 -6.19
C GLY A 184 4.06 19.44 -7.65
N SER A 185 5.02 19.31 -8.56
CA SER A 185 4.79 19.44 -10.01
C SER A 185 3.87 18.35 -10.58
N LEU A 186 4.01 17.10 -10.15
CA LEU A 186 3.26 15.94 -10.67
C LEU A 186 2.28 15.32 -9.66
N SER A 187 2.61 15.38 -8.37
CA SER A 187 1.93 14.70 -7.27
C SER A 187 2.11 15.53 -5.98
N GLY A 188 1.99 14.93 -4.81
CA GLY A 188 2.48 15.54 -3.57
C GLY A 188 4.00 15.65 -3.53
N GLU A 189 4.47 16.68 -2.85
CA GLU A 189 5.89 16.84 -2.52
C GLU A 189 6.41 15.61 -1.76
N GLY A 190 7.60 15.14 -2.13
CA GLY A 190 8.19 13.90 -1.62
C GLY A 190 7.57 12.59 -2.14
N TRP A 191 6.24 12.49 -2.22
CA TRP A 191 5.52 11.27 -2.62
C TRP A 191 5.86 10.80 -4.03
N GLN A 192 6.11 11.73 -4.96
CA GLN A 192 6.57 11.40 -6.32
C GLN A 192 7.88 10.60 -6.32
N TRP A 193 8.84 10.96 -5.47
CA TRP A 193 10.14 10.30 -5.39
C TRP A 193 10.01 8.90 -4.82
N VAL A 194 9.15 8.73 -3.81
CA VAL A 194 8.81 7.42 -3.25
C VAL A 194 8.18 6.50 -4.30
N SER A 195 7.21 7.01 -5.07
CA SER A 195 6.58 6.26 -6.17
C SER A 195 7.60 5.86 -7.24
N ILE A 196 8.52 6.75 -7.62
CA ILE A 196 9.59 6.44 -8.59
C ILE A 196 10.54 5.39 -8.03
N ALA A 197 10.93 5.48 -6.75
CA ALA A 197 11.82 4.49 -6.12
C ALA A 197 11.19 3.09 -6.08
N TYR A 198 9.89 2.99 -5.75
CA TYR A 198 9.16 1.73 -5.86
C TYR A 198 9.01 1.25 -7.31
N LEU A 199 8.85 2.15 -8.27
CA LEU A 199 8.79 1.78 -9.69
C LEU A 199 10.10 1.12 -10.13
N VAL A 200 11.25 1.68 -9.75
CA VAL A 200 12.57 1.09 -10.05
C VAL A 200 12.69 -0.31 -9.44
N GLY A 201 12.28 -0.48 -8.18
CA GLY A 201 12.23 -1.78 -7.51
C GLY A 201 11.30 -2.78 -8.22
N GLY A 202 10.12 -2.34 -8.61
CA GLY A 202 9.13 -3.15 -9.34
C GLY A 202 9.63 -3.59 -10.72
N LEU A 203 10.28 -2.68 -11.45
CA LEU A 203 10.91 -2.99 -12.75
C LEU A 203 12.03 -4.03 -12.61
N LEU A 204 12.80 -4.00 -11.52
CA LEU A 204 13.79 -5.03 -11.21
C LEU A 204 13.14 -6.42 -11.06
N LEU A 205 12.00 -6.51 -10.37
CA LEU A 205 11.27 -7.78 -10.20
C LEU A 205 10.73 -8.31 -11.53
N VAL A 206 10.24 -7.43 -12.42
CA VAL A 206 9.81 -7.79 -13.77
C VAL A 206 11.00 -8.26 -14.60
N PHE A 207 12.12 -7.54 -14.58
CA PHE A 207 13.34 -7.91 -15.31
C PHE A 207 13.89 -9.26 -14.86
N LYS A 208 13.88 -9.53 -13.55
CA LYS A 208 14.26 -10.83 -12.97
C LYS A 208 13.22 -11.94 -13.19
N LYS A 209 12.09 -11.64 -13.87
CA LYS A 209 10.98 -12.56 -14.14
C LYS A 209 10.40 -13.19 -12.87
N ILE A 210 10.46 -12.48 -11.75
CA ILE A 210 9.88 -12.92 -10.48
C ILE A 210 8.38 -12.65 -10.47
N ILE A 211 7.99 -11.49 -11.00
CA ILE A 211 6.58 -11.13 -11.21
C ILE A 211 6.32 -10.99 -12.71
N SER A 212 5.06 -11.22 -13.12
CA SER A 212 4.65 -10.99 -14.50
C SER A 212 4.23 -9.53 -14.71
N TRP A 213 4.59 -8.94 -15.84
CA TRP A 213 4.23 -7.55 -16.18
C TRP A 213 2.72 -7.32 -16.39
N HIS A 214 1.94 -8.38 -16.63
CA HIS A 214 0.51 -8.31 -16.91
C HIS A 214 -0.29 -7.65 -15.77
N ILE A 215 0.01 -7.98 -14.51
CA ILE A 215 -0.72 -7.42 -13.35
C ILE A 215 -0.37 -5.94 -13.15
N PRO A 216 0.92 -5.53 -13.03
CA PRO A 216 1.25 -4.11 -12.85
C PRO A 216 0.74 -3.24 -14.00
N VAL A 217 0.93 -3.67 -15.26
CA VAL A 217 0.46 -2.90 -16.43
C VAL A 217 -1.07 -2.88 -16.49
N GLY A 218 -1.74 -3.98 -16.16
CA GLY A 218 -3.21 -4.02 -16.05
C GLY A 218 -3.72 -3.00 -15.04
N LEU A 219 -3.17 -2.98 -13.82
CA LEU A 219 -3.58 -2.03 -12.78
C LEU A 219 -3.36 -0.58 -13.18
N LEU A 220 -2.14 -0.25 -13.64
CA LEU A 220 -1.82 1.12 -14.02
C LEU A 220 -2.62 1.58 -15.24
N SER A 221 -2.84 0.72 -16.24
CA SER A 221 -3.67 1.05 -17.40
C SER A 221 -5.15 1.20 -17.06
N GLY A 222 -5.69 0.34 -16.19
CA GLY A 222 -7.07 0.47 -15.69
C GLY A 222 -7.28 1.80 -14.98
N LEU A 223 -6.39 2.13 -14.04
CA LEU A 223 -6.43 3.39 -13.30
C LEU A 223 -6.24 4.62 -14.22
N PHE A 224 -5.29 4.56 -15.15
CA PHE A 224 -5.04 5.62 -16.12
C PHE A 224 -6.25 5.86 -17.03
N THR A 225 -6.84 4.80 -17.58
CA THR A 225 -7.91 4.90 -18.57
C THR A 225 -9.16 5.57 -17.99
N ILE A 226 -9.59 5.13 -16.81
CA ILE A 226 -10.76 5.73 -16.16
C ILE A 226 -10.49 7.15 -15.69
N SER A 227 -9.32 7.41 -15.07
CA SER A 227 -8.97 8.76 -14.63
C SER A 227 -8.83 9.74 -15.80
N PHE A 228 -8.26 9.30 -16.92
CA PHE A 228 -8.12 10.12 -18.12
C PHE A 228 -9.48 10.44 -18.75
N ALA A 229 -10.40 9.46 -18.80
CA ALA A 229 -11.75 9.69 -19.32
C ALA A 229 -12.48 10.80 -18.53
N PHE A 230 -12.46 10.73 -17.19
CA PHE A 230 -13.08 11.76 -16.35
C PHE A 230 -12.33 13.10 -16.40
N TYR A 231 -11.00 13.06 -16.49
CA TYR A 231 -10.17 14.24 -16.66
C TYR A 231 -10.51 15.03 -17.92
N LEU A 232 -10.84 14.36 -19.03
CA LEU A 232 -11.25 15.03 -20.27
C LEU A 232 -12.65 15.67 -20.18
N LEU A 233 -13.53 15.12 -19.35
CA LEU A 233 -14.89 15.64 -19.19
C LEU A 233 -14.91 16.89 -18.31
N GLU A 234 -14.23 16.85 -17.16
CA GLU A 234 -14.25 17.96 -16.20
C GLU A 234 -12.85 18.21 -15.57
N PRO A 235 -11.91 18.82 -16.31
CA PRO A 235 -10.53 19.01 -15.86
C PRO A 235 -10.37 19.89 -14.60
N SER A 236 -11.38 20.70 -14.27
CA SER A 236 -11.36 21.62 -13.13
C SER A 236 -11.62 20.96 -11.77
N VAL A 237 -12.27 19.79 -11.77
CA VAL A 237 -12.71 19.07 -10.56
C VAL A 237 -12.22 17.62 -10.49
N THR A 238 -11.61 17.12 -11.57
CA THR A 238 -11.03 15.76 -11.60
C THR A 238 -9.50 15.81 -11.65
N PRO A 239 -8.78 15.20 -10.69
CA PRO A 239 -7.32 15.23 -10.69
C PRO A 239 -6.71 14.56 -11.93
N SER A 240 -5.52 15.02 -12.31
CA SER A 240 -4.84 14.46 -13.49
C SER A 240 -4.56 12.95 -13.35
N PRO A 241 -4.50 12.18 -14.45
CA PRO A 241 -4.18 10.75 -14.38
C PRO A 241 -2.82 10.45 -13.76
N LEU A 242 -1.82 11.31 -14.03
CA LEU A 242 -0.49 11.18 -13.45
C LEU A 242 -0.50 11.36 -11.93
N PHE A 243 -1.35 12.25 -11.42
CA PHE A 243 -1.58 12.38 -9.98
C PHE A 243 -2.12 11.06 -9.40
N HIS A 244 -3.10 10.43 -10.04
CA HIS A 244 -3.59 9.13 -9.55
C HIS A 244 -2.51 8.03 -9.60
N LEU A 245 -1.63 8.00 -10.60
CA LEU A 245 -0.59 6.97 -10.71
C LEU A 245 0.59 7.18 -9.76
N LEU A 246 0.97 8.43 -9.49
CA LEU A 246 2.16 8.77 -8.69
C LEU A 246 1.83 9.15 -7.24
N SER A 247 0.56 9.32 -6.89
CA SER A 247 0.11 9.60 -5.52
C SER A 247 -0.33 8.34 -4.77
N GLY A 248 -0.05 8.33 -3.46
CA GLY A 248 -0.44 7.27 -2.54
C GLY A 248 0.23 5.94 -2.85
N GLY A 249 -0.51 4.84 -2.68
CA GLY A 249 0.02 3.49 -2.79
C GLY A 249 0.06 2.90 -4.20
N ALA A 250 -0.23 3.65 -5.28
CA ALA A 250 -0.50 3.10 -6.62
C ALA A 250 0.61 2.21 -7.17
N ILE A 251 1.85 2.70 -7.16
CA ILE A 251 3.00 1.95 -7.65
C ILE A 251 3.34 0.78 -6.71
N LEU A 252 3.34 1.01 -5.39
CA LEU A 252 3.56 -0.06 -4.39
C LEU A 252 2.53 -1.19 -4.57
N GLY A 253 1.27 -0.81 -4.74
CA GLY A 253 0.13 -1.66 -5.05
C GLY A 253 0.34 -2.52 -6.28
N ALA A 254 0.71 -1.89 -7.40
CA ALA A 254 0.88 -2.52 -8.69
C ALA A 254 1.99 -3.57 -8.72
N PHE A 255 3.14 -3.30 -8.09
CA PHE A 255 4.34 -4.12 -8.24
C PHE A 255 4.64 -5.05 -7.07
N PHE A 256 4.08 -4.80 -5.89
CA PHE A 256 4.43 -5.55 -4.68
C PHE A 256 3.24 -6.18 -3.96
N ILE A 257 2.03 -5.62 -4.11
CA ILE A 257 0.83 -6.09 -3.41
C ILE A 257 -0.05 -6.95 -4.33
N ALA A 258 -0.43 -6.41 -5.49
CA ALA A 258 -1.30 -7.09 -6.45
C ALA A 258 -0.61 -8.29 -7.13
N THR A 259 0.72 -8.34 -7.11
CA THR A 259 1.52 -9.42 -7.70
C THR A 259 1.81 -10.56 -6.72
N ASP A 260 1.07 -10.65 -5.61
CA ASP A 260 1.17 -11.77 -4.67
C ASP A 260 0.83 -13.10 -5.38
N PRO A 261 1.75 -14.07 -5.45
CA PRO A 261 1.54 -15.30 -6.22
C PRO A 261 0.44 -16.21 -5.67
N VAL A 262 0.02 -16.04 -4.42
CA VAL A 262 -1.01 -16.89 -3.81
C VAL A 262 -2.42 -16.41 -4.15
N THR A 263 -2.61 -15.09 -4.19
CA THR A 263 -3.95 -14.48 -4.24
C THR A 263 -4.32 -13.94 -5.62
N ALA A 264 -3.33 -13.72 -6.48
CA ALA A 264 -3.55 -13.23 -7.85
C ALA A 264 -4.04 -14.33 -8.80
N ALA A 265 -4.66 -13.91 -9.91
CA ALA A 265 -5.11 -14.81 -10.97
C ALA A 265 -3.96 -15.64 -11.58
N ALA A 266 -4.24 -16.90 -11.90
CA ALA A 266 -3.24 -17.84 -12.39
C ALA A 266 -2.90 -17.63 -13.87
N THR A 267 -3.91 -17.33 -14.70
CA THR A 267 -3.78 -17.31 -16.16
C THR A 267 -3.26 -15.97 -16.71
N LEU A 268 -2.59 -15.94 -17.87
CA LEU A 268 -2.02 -14.69 -18.42
C LEU A 268 -3.09 -13.62 -18.73
N LYS A 269 -4.22 -14.03 -19.33
CA LYS A 269 -5.36 -13.14 -19.59
C LYS A 269 -6.04 -12.74 -18.29
N GLY A 270 -6.25 -13.68 -17.37
CA GLY A 270 -6.83 -13.43 -16.06
C GLY A 270 -6.00 -12.43 -15.25
N ARG A 271 -4.67 -12.52 -15.27
CA ARG A 271 -3.75 -11.57 -14.62
C ARG A 271 -3.90 -10.13 -15.11
N PHE A 272 -4.05 -9.96 -16.43
CA PHE A 272 -4.25 -8.62 -16.99
C PHE A 272 -5.62 -8.06 -16.59
N ILE A 273 -6.70 -8.85 -16.71
CA ILE A 273 -8.05 -8.46 -16.31
C ILE A 273 -8.11 -8.15 -14.81
N TYR A 274 -7.52 -9.01 -13.98
CA TYR A 274 -7.35 -8.82 -12.55
C TYR A 274 -6.71 -7.47 -12.23
N GLY A 275 -5.58 -7.14 -12.88
CA GLY A 275 -4.95 -5.84 -12.74
C GLY A 275 -5.89 -4.69 -13.14
N VAL A 276 -6.48 -4.74 -14.34
CA VAL A 276 -7.38 -3.69 -14.84
C VAL A 276 -8.54 -3.43 -13.87
N LEU A 277 -9.18 -4.48 -13.36
CA LEU A 277 -10.29 -4.36 -12.42
C LEU A 277 -9.85 -3.70 -11.11
N ILE A 278 -8.66 -4.01 -10.59
CA ILE A 278 -8.12 -3.33 -9.41
C ILE A 278 -7.90 -1.84 -9.71
N GLY A 279 -7.34 -1.50 -10.87
CA GLY A 279 -7.11 -0.12 -11.27
C GLY A 279 -8.40 0.70 -11.39
N LEU A 280 -9.42 0.14 -12.04
CA LEU A 280 -10.75 0.75 -12.17
C LEU A 280 -11.40 0.96 -10.80
N LEU A 281 -11.41 -0.09 -9.97
CA LEU A 281 -12.02 -0.03 -8.65
C LEU A 281 -11.28 0.91 -7.70
N THR A 282 -9.96 1.01 -7.82
CA THR A 282 -9.15 1.98 -7.07
C THR A 282 -9.60 3.40 -7.38
N TYR A 283 -9.81 3.75 -8.67
CA TYR A 283 -10.31 5.07 -9.04
C TYR A 283 -11.71 5.32 -8.47
N ILE A 284 -12.62 4.35 -8.59
CA ILE A 284 -13.99 4.45 -8.07
C ILE A 284 -13.97 4.79 -6.57
N ILE A 285 -13.13 4.11 -5.80
CA ILE A 285 -13.00 4.33 -4.35
C ILE A 285 -12.37 5.70 -4.06
N ARG A 286 -11.34 6.09 -4.81
CA ARG A 286 -10.68 7.40 -4.64
C ARG A 286 -11.65 8.56 -4.87
N THR A 287 -12.47 8.48 -5.91
CA THR A 287 -13.39 9.57 -6.31
C THR A 287 -14.69 9.55 -5.51
N TRP A 288 -15.36 8.41 -5.40
CA TRP A 288 -16.72 8.32 -4.82
C TRP A 288 -16.79 7.55 -3.49
N GLY A 289 -15.73 6.83 -3.11
CA GLY A 289 -15.68 6.13 -1.83
C GLY A 289 -15.48 7.08 -0.64
N GLY A 290 -15.53 6.55 0.58
CA GLY A 290 -15.22 7.31 1.79
C GLY A 290 -13.73 7.45 2.09
N TYR A 291 -12.87 6.69 1.40
CA TYR A 291 -11.43 6.64 1.69
C TYR A 291 -10.61 7.37 0.61
N PRO A 292 -9.54 8.09 0.98
CA PRO A 292 -8.63 8.71 0.00
C PRO A 292 -7.75 7.71 -0.75
N GLU A 293 -7.41 6.59 -0.11
CA GLU A 293 -6.65 5.49 -0.70
C GLU A 293 -7.60 4.31 -0.97
N GLY A 294 -7.57 3.76 -2.18
CA GLY A 294 -8.53 2.73 -2.63
C GLY A 294 -7.92 1.37 -2.97
N ILE A 295 -6.60 1.23 -2.99
CA ILE A 295 -5.90 0.05 -3.53
C ILE A 295 -6.09 -1.15 -2.63
N ALA A 296 -5.93 -1.00 -1.32
CA ALA A 296 -6.05 -2.12 -0.40
C ALA A 296 -7.44 -2.77 -0.50
N PHE A 297 -8.49 -1.95 -0.50
CA PHE A 297 -9.87 -2.41 -0.67
C PHE A 297 -10.12 -2.99 -2.06
N ALA A 298 -9.59 -2.36 -3.12
CA ALA A 298 -9.72 -2.87 -4.47
C ALA A 298 -9.05 -4.24 -4.64
N VAL A 299 -7.83 -4.42 -4.13
CA VAL A 299 -7.11 -5.70 -4.16
C VAL A 299 -7.88 -6.79 -3.43
N ILE A 300 -8.39 -6.52 -2.22
CA ILE A 300 -9.17 -7.52 -1.46
C ILE A 300 -10.44 -7.92 -2.23
N LEU A 301 -11.19 -6.94 -2.76
CA LEU A 301 -12.43 -7.21 -3.47
C LEU A 301 -12.17 -8.01 -4.74
N ILE A 302 -11.14 -7.65 -5.52
CA ILE A 302 -10.82 -8.39 -6.74
C ILE A 302 -10.20 -9.77 -6.43
N ASN A 303 -9.48 -9.94 -5.32
CA ASN A 303 -9.05 -11.27 -4.86
C ASN A 303 -10.24 -12.21 -4.65
N MET A 304 -11.39 -11.72 -4.15
CA MET A 304 -12.62 -12.52 -4.06
C MET A 304 -13.12 -12.97 -5.44
N ALA A 305 -12.89 -12.17 -6.48
CA ALA A 305 -13.32 -12.44 -7.84
C ALA A 305 -12.33 -13.31 -8.64
N VAL A 306 -11.13 -13.59 -8.12
CA VAL A 306 -10.10 -14.37 -8.83
C VAL A 306 -10.58 -15.75 -9.31
N PRO A 307 -11.28 -16.58 -8.49
CA PRO A 307 -11.80 -17.85 -8.96
C PRO A 307 -12.74 -17.72 -10.16
N LEU A 308 -13.54 -16.64 -10.20
CA LEU A 308 -14.44 -16.34 -11.31
C LEU A 308 -13.66 -15.90 -12.55
N ILE A 309 -12.65 -15.04 -12.38
CA ILE A 309 -11.77 -14.59 -13.46
C ILE A 309 -11.11 -15.79 -14.11
N ASP A 310 -10.45 -16.65 -13.32
CA ASP A 310 -9.74 -17.82 -13.83
C ASP A 310 -10.68 -18.84 -14.48
N HIS A 311 -11.93 -18.98 -14.01
CA HIS A 311 -12.95 -19.81 -14.65
C HIS A 311 -13.27 -19.33 -16.08
N TYR A 312 -13.34 -18.01 -16.30
CA TYR A 312 -13.64 -17.44 -17.63
C TYR A 312 -12.42 -17.16 -18.50
N THR A 313 -11.21 -17.29 -17.97
CA THR A 313 -9.97 -17.08 -18.73
C THR A 313 -9.10 -18.34 -18.86
N PRO A 314 -9.65 -19.52 -19.17
CA PRO A 314 -8.86 -20.72 -19.29
C PRO A 314 -7.78 -20.56 -20.40
N PRO A 315 -6.60 -21.14 -20.22
CA PRO A 315 -5.59 -21.15 -21.27
C PRO A 315 -6.15 -21.90 -22.49
N ARG A 316 -5.82 -21.42 -23.70
CA ARG A 316 -6.16 -22.16 -24.92
C ARG A 316 -5.40 -23.48 -24.90
N VAL A 317 -6.12 -24.59 -25.04
CA VAL A 317 -5.52 -25.93 -25.14
C VAL A 317 -4.71 -25.98 -26.44
N TYR A 318 -3.46 -26.47 -26.36
CA TYR A 318 -2.58 -26.61 -27.52
C TYR A 318 -3.23 -27.53 -28.56
N GLY A 319 -3.34 -27.10 -29.81
CA GLY A 319 -3.84 -27.93 -30.93
C GLY A 319 -5.29 -27.68 -31.39
N HIS A 320 -5.94 -26.59 -30.99
CA HIS A 320 -7.16 -26.10 -31.65
C HIS A 320 -6.90 -24.70 -32.23
N HIS A 321 -7.18 -24.52 -33.53
CA HIS A 321 -7.04 -23.25 -34.26
C HIS A 321 -8.09 -22.21 -33.81
#